data_AF-A0A2W0AAG8-F1
#
_entry.id   AF-A0A2W0AAG8-F1
#
_cell.length_a   1.000
_cell.length_b   1.000
_cell.length_c   1.000
_cell.angle_alpha   90.00
_cell.angle_beta   90.00
_cell.angle_gamma   90.00
#
_symmetry.space_group_name_H-M   'P 1'
#
loop_
_entity.id
_entity.type
_entity.pdbx_description
1 polymer ?
#
loop_
_entity_poly.entity_id
_entity_poly.type
_entity_poly.pdbx_seq_one_letter_code
_entity_poly.pdbx_strand_id
1 'polypeptide(L)'
;VCGTRKQAMAEAQLAASLGYDIALVSLAELKDESVAELLDHSKSIASVLPVMGFYLQPAVGGRLLPYEFWRRFVDIENVVAIKVAPFNRYQTVEVVRAVAESGRAHEVAIYTGNDDNILTDLLTPFDFAGQRIRMAGGLLGQWAVWTKTAVAQLARVKSNCYNVSEGLALASQMTDANAAIFDAANQFRGSIPGIHEILRQQGLLLGRWCLDPHEELSPGQLEEIERVCRSYPTLQDDAFVREHLDEWLR
;
A
#
# COMPACT_ATOMS: atom_id res chain seq x y z
N VAL A 1 -8.95 -10.49 -3.04
CA VAL A 1 -9.29 -11.49 -4.07
C VAL A 1 -8.01 -11.91 -4.76
N CYS A 2 -7.65 -13.19 -4.66
CA CYS A 2 -6.40 -13.73 -5.23
C CYS A 2 -6.59 -15.11 -5.88
N GLY A 3 -5.48 -15.65 -6.39
CA GLY A 3 -5.42 -16.98 -7.00
C GLY A 3 -5.98 -17.08 -8.42
N THR A 4 -6.15 -18.32 -8.87
CA THR A 4 -6.70 -18.63 -10.20
C THR A 4 -8.14 -18.14 -10.36
N ARG A 5 -8.65 -18.06 -11.60
CA ARG A 5 -10.03 -17.60 -11.87
C ARG A 5 -11.08 -18.28 -10.98
N LYS A 6 -10.99 -19.60 -10.78
CA LYS A 6 -11.97 -20.33 -9.96
C LYS A 6 -11.98 -19.84 -8.51
N GLN A 7 -10.81 -19.67 -7.90
CA GLN A 7 -10.68 -19.18 -6.52
C GLN A 7 -11.09 -17.72 -6.42
N ALA A 8 -10.55 -16.87 -7.30
CA ALA A 8 -10.82 -15.45 -7.30
C ALA A 8 -12.33 -15.14 -7.43
N MET A 9 -13.04 -15.88 -8.29
CA MET A 9 -14.50 -15.75 -8.40
C MET A 9 -15.24 -16.19 -7.15
N ALA A 10 -14.80 -17.29 -6.51
CA ALA A 10 -15.41 -17.75 -5.26
C ALA A 10 -15.19 -16.73 -4.12
N GLU A 11 -13.99 -16.18 -4.00
CA GLU A 11 -13.66 -15.12 -3.04
C GLU A 11 -14.44 -13.83 -3.32
N ALA A 12 -14.58 -13.42 -4.58
CA ALA A 12 -15.36 -12.24 -4.96
C ALA A 12 -16.85 -12.41 -4.62
N GLN A 13 -17.41 -13.60 -4.89
CA GLN A 13 -18.81 -13.90 -4.57
C GLN A 13 -19.06 -13.94 -3.07
N LEU A 14 -18.11 -14.50 -2.31
CA LEU A 14 -18.16 -14.51 -0.85
C LEU A 14 -18.02 -13.09 -0.28
N ALA A 15 -17.08 -12.29 -0.78
CA ALA A 15 -16.94 -10.89 -0.36
C ALA A 15 -18.23 -10.10 -0.63
N ALA A 16 -18.87 -10.32 -1.79
CA ALA A 16 -20.15 -9.69 -2.11
C ALA A 16 -21.26 -10.11 -1.15
N SER A 17 -21.36 -11.41 -0.81
CA SER A 17 -22.39 -11.90 0.12
C SER A 17 -22.18 -11.42 1.56
N LEU A 18 -20.96 -11.07 1.92
CA LEU A 18 -20.59 -10.49 3.22
C LEU A 18 -20.71 -8.95 3.24
N GLY A 19 -21.05 -8.31 2.12
CA GLY A 19 -21.26 -6.86 2.03
C GLY A 19 -20.00 -6.01 1.87
N TYR A 20 -18.90 -6.57 1.35
CA TYR A 20 -17.73 -5.78 0.98
C TYR A 20 -18.02 -4.91 -0.25
N ASP A 21 -17.56 -3.65 -0.22
CA ASP A 21 -17.83 -2.69 -1.30
C ASP A 21 -16.92 -2.85 -2.53
N ILE A 22 -15.66 -3.25 -2.33
CA ILE A 22 -14.63 -3.28 -3.38
C ILE A 22 -13.71 -4.49 -3.20
N ALA A 23 -13.36 -5.16 -4.29
CA ALA A 23 -12.36 -6.21 -4.32
C ALA A 23 -10.97 -5.64 -4.69
N LEU A 24 -10.00 -5.72 -3.77
CA LEU A 24 -8.58 -5.57 -4.10
C LEU A 24 -8.09 -6.86 -4.79
N VAL A 25 -7.70 -6.75 -6.06
CA VAL A 25 -7.35 -7.89 -6.91
C VAL A 25 -5.84 -8.07 -7.02
N SER A 26 -5.35 -9.19 -6.50
CA SER A 26 -3.94 -9.59 -6.67
C SER A 26 -3.78 -10.49 -7.89
N LEU A 27 -2.80 -10.16 -8.74
CA LEU A 27 -2.44 -10.95 -9.93
C LEU A 27 -1.13 -11.73 -9.73
N ALA A 28 -0.65 -11.82 -8.49
CA ALA A 28 0.65 -12.40 -8.12
C ALA A 28 0.84 -13.87 -8.55
N GLU A 29 -0.22 -14.68 -8.45
CA GLU A 29 -0.18 -16.12 -8.76
C GLU A 29 -0.30 -16.42 -10.26
N LEU A 30 -0.62 -15.42 -11.08
CA LEU A 30 -0.91 -15.58 -12.51
C LEU A 30 0.33 -15.31 -13.39
N LYS A 31 1.54 -15.57 -12.88
CA LYS A 31 2.81 -15.05 -13.44
C LYS A 31 3.02 -15.32 -14.93
N ASP A 32 2.55 -16.46 -15.41
CA ASP A 32 2.72 -16.92 -16.79
C ASP A 32 1.58 -16.47 -17.73
N GLU A 33 0.52 -15.88 -17.20
CA GLU A 33 -0.61 -15.38 -17.99
C GLU A 33 -0.23 -14.12 -18.78
N SER A 34 -0.71 -14.04 -20.01
CA SER A 34 -0.59 -12.87 -20.88
C SER A 34 -1.41 -11.69 -20.39
N VAL A 35 -1.10 -10.49 -20.88
CA VAL A 35 -1.90 -9.28 -20.56
C VAL A 35 -3.37 -9.46 -20.89
N ALA A 36 -3.71 -10.16 -21.98
CA ALA A 36 -5.10 -10.43 -22.35
C ALA A 36 -5.81 -11.29 -21.29
N GLU A 37 -5.16 -12.37 -20.84
CA GLU A 37 -5.69 -13.27 -19.81
C GLU A 37 -5.85 -12.58 -18.46
N LEU A 38 -4.89 -11.73 -18.06
CA LEU A 38 -4.98 -10.94 -16.82
C LEU A 38 -6.16 -9.96 -16.84
N LEU A 39 -6.42 -9.32 -17.98
CA LEU A 39 -7.56 -8.43 -18.15
C LEU A 39 -8.87 -9.19 -18.11
N ASP A 40 -8.96 -10.34 -18.77
CA ASP A 40 -10.17 -11.18 -18.74
C ASP A 40 -10.42 -11.78 -17.35
N HIS A 41 -9.36 -12.10 -16.60
CA HIS A 41 -9.47 -12.46 -15.19
C HIS A 41 -10.04 -11.30 -14.36
N SER A 42 -9.47 -10.10 -14.52
CA SER A 42 -9.92 -8.89 -13.81
C SER A 42 -11.38 -8.53 -14.14
N LYS A 43 -11.78 -8.62 -15.41
CA LYS A 43 -13.18 -8.40 -15.84
C LYS A 43 -14.14 -9.39 -15.21
N SER A 44 -13.74 -10.66 -15.07
CA SER A 44 -14.60 -11.66 -14.43
C SER A 44 -14.90 -11.30 -12.98
N ILE A 45 -13.90 -10.82 -12.23
CA ILE A 45 -14.09 -10.34 -10.86
C ILE A 45 -14.94 -9.06 -10.84
N ALA A 46 -14.67 -8.14 -11.78
CA ALA A 46 -15.40 -6.89 -11.92
C ALA A 46 -16.90 -7.07 -12.25
N SER A 47 -17.30 -8.25 -12.73
CA SER A 47 -18.72 -8.61 -12.92
C SER A 47 -19.47 -8.89 -11.61
N VAL A 48 -18.75 -9.07 -10.49
CA VAL A 48 -19.32 -9.39 -9.17
C VAL A 48 -19.29 -8.18 -8.24
N LEU A 49 -18.16 -7.47 -8.18
CA LEU A 49 -17.94 -6.29 -7.35
C LEU A 49 -17.07 -5.26 -8.08
N PRO A 50 -17.14 -3.96 -7.71
CA PRO A 50 -16.13 -2.99 -8.07
C PRO A 50 -14.71 -3.48 -7.74
N VAL A 51 -13.75 -3.17 -8.60
CA VAL A 51 -12.36 -3.64 -8.49
C VAL A 51 -11.41 -2.50 -8.19
N MET A 52 -10.53 -2.74 -7.23
CA MET A 52 -9.29 -2.00 -7.04
C MET A 52 -8.13 -2.85 -7.60
N GLY A 53 -7.42 -2.32 -8.60
CA GLY A 53 -6.19 -2.95 -9.11
C GLY A 53 -5.07 -2.89 -8.09
N PHE A 54 -4.19 -3.89 -8.05
CA PHE A 54 -3.06 -3.94 -7.13
C PHE A 54 -1.74 -4.14 -7.87
N TYR A 55 -0.90 -3.09 -7.91
CA TYR A 55 0.46 -3.18 -8.41
C TYR A 55 1.43 -3.43 -7.26
N LEU A 56 1.66 -4.69 -6.91
CA LEU A 56 2.63 -5.07 -5.88
C LEU A 56 3.98 -5.42 -6.52
N GLN A 57 5.08 -4.93 -5.95
CA GLN A 57 6.43 -5.28 -6.40
C GLN A 57 6.77 -6.76 -6.16
N PRO A 58 7.69 -7.37 -6.94
CA PRO A 58 8.05 -8.78 -6.80
C PRO A 58 8.67 -9.18 -5.46
N ALA A 59 9.44 -8.28 -4.81
CA ALA A 59 10.16 -8.60 -3.57
C ALA A 59 9.23 -8.95 -2.41
N VAL A 60 7.98 -8.48 -2.44
CA VAL A 60 6.94 -8.82 -1.44
C VAL A 60 5.81 -9.66 -2.04
N GLY A 61 6.13 -10.47 -3.05
CA GLY A 61 5.22 -11.47 -3.61
C GLY A 61 4.37 -10.99 -4.79
N GLY A 62 4.55 -9.77 -5.27
CA GLY A 62 3.85 -9.24 -6.42
C GLY A 62 4.44 -9.65 -7.79
N ARG A 63 4.11 -8.88 -8.82
CA ARG A 63 4.65 -9.07 -10.18
C ARG A 63 4.74 -7.75 -10.93
N LEU A 64 5.60 -7.72 -11.94
CA LEU A 64 5.65 -6.60 -12.88
C LEU A 64 4.45 -6.66 -13.83
N LEU A 65 3.87 -5.49 -14.09
CA LEU A 65 2.72 -5.30 -14.97
C LEU A 65 3.08 -4.18 -15.95
N PRO A 66 3.13 -4.45 -17.26
CA PRO A 66 3.57 -3.47 -18.24
C PRO A 66 2.56 -2.34 -18.40
N TYR A 67 3.00 -1.21 -18.96
CA TYR A 67 2.13 -0.06 -19.25
C TYR A 67 0.84 -0.42 -20.01
N GLU A 68 0.94 -1.33 -21.00
CA GLU A 68 -0.21 -1.78 -21.80
C GLU A 68 -1.30 -2.45 -20.97
N PHE A 69 -0.92 -3.14 -19.88
CA PHE A 69 -1.88 -3.73 -18.95
C PHE A 69 -2.68 -2.62 -18.28
N TRP A 70 -2.01 -1.61 -17.72
CA TRP A 70 -2.68 -0.51 -17.03
C TRP A 70 -3.58 0.31 -17.95
N ARG A 71 -3.14 0.58 -19.19
CA ARG A 71 -3.97 1.29 -20.17
C ARG A 71 -5.30 0.57 -20.40
N ARG A 72 -5.27 -0.76 -20.55
CA ARG A 72 -6.47 -1.57 -20.81
C ARG A 72 -7.25 -1.94 -19.55
N PHE A 73 -6.58 -2.03 -18.40
CA PHE A 73 -7.21 -2.35 -17.12
C PHE A 73 -8.14 -1.23 -16.67
N VAL A 74 -7.71 0.02 -16.85
CA VAL A 74 -8.52 1.21 -16.53
C VAL A 74 -9.78 1.29 -17.40
N ASP A 75 -9.78 0.70 -18.60
CA ASP A 75 -10.97 0.69 -19.47
C ASP A 75 -12.05 -0.30 -18.99
N ILE A 76 -11.78 -1.14 -17.99
CA ILE A 76 -12.78 -2.01 -17.38
C ILE A 76 -13.74 -1.15 -16.56
N GLU A 77 -15.02 -1.10 -16.94
CA GLU A 77 -16.04 -0.20 -16.36
C GLU A 77 -16.06 -0.19 -14.82
N ASN A 78 -16.10 -1.36 -14.20
CA ASN A 78 -16.15 -1.52 -12.74
C ASN A 78 -14.78 -1.43 -12.03
N VAL A 79 -13.71 -0.98 -12.70
CA VAL A 79 -12.48 -0.57 -12.02
C VAL A 79 -12.69 0.83 -11.44
N VAL A 80 -12.56 0.94 -10.13
CA VAL A 80 -12.83 2.19 -9.38
C VAL A 80 -11.59 2.74 -8.69
N ALA A 81 -10.53 1.93 -8.55
CA ALA A 81 -9.29 2.38 -7.95
C ALA A 81 -8.07 1.55 -8.35
N ILE A 82 -6.87 2.06 -8.05
CA ILE A 82 -5.62 1.30 -8.14
C ILE A 82 -4.76 1.60 -6.91
N LYS A 83 -4.34 0.55 -6.18
CA LYS A 83 -3.25 0.60 -5.21
C LYS A 83 -1.93 0.41 -5.93
N VAL A 84 -1.05 1.40 -5.85
CA VAL A 84 0.23 1.42 -6.56
C VAL A 84 1.38 1.25 -5.58
N ALA A 85 1.94 0.04 -5.51
CA ALA A 85 3.05 -0.36 -4.65
C ALA A 85 4.25 -1.01 -5.41
N PRO A 86 4.70 -0.48 -6.57
CA PRO A 86 5.83 -1.03 -7.31
C PRO A 86 7.20 -0.71 -6.68
N PHE A 87 7.27 0.25 -5.73
CA PHE A 87 8.50 0.77 -5.13
C PHE A 87 9.51 1.18 -6.21
N ASN A 88 8.95 1.71 -7.30
CA ASN A 88 9.66 2.10 -8.49
C ASN A 88 8.92 3.29 -9.10
N ARG A 89 9.65 4.40 -9.22
CA ARG A 89 9.06 5.68 -9.60
C ARG A 89 8.59 5.70 -11.06
N TYR A 90 9.32 5.03 -11.94
CA TYR A 90 8.94 4.89 -13.35
C TYR A 90 7.64 4.09 -13.49
N GLN A 91 7.53 2.97 -12.80
CA GLN A 91 6.33 2.11 -12.84
C GLN A 91 5.10 2.79 -12.24
N THR A 92 5.25 3.56 -11.17
CA THR A 92 4.09 4.28 -10.61
C THR A 92 3.72 5.50 -11.47
N VAL A 93 4.66 6.15 -12.16
CA VAL A 93 4.34 7.11 -13.24
C VAL A 93 3.57 6.43 -14.38
N GLU A 94 3.95 5.23 -14.79
CA GLU A 94 3.24 4.47 -15.83
C GLU A 94 1.78 4.23 -15.48
N VAL A 95 1.46 3.84 -14.23
CA VAL A 95 0.06 3.69 -13.79
C VAL A 95 -0.70 5.00 -13.85
N VAL A 96 -0.15 6.07 -13.26
CA VAL A 96 -0.85 7.36 -13.18
C VAL A 96 -1.06 7.95 -14.58
N ARG A 97 -0.07 7.83 -15.46
CA ARG A 97 -0.19 8.22 -16.87
C ARG A 97 -1.25 7.37 -17.59
N ALA A 98 -1.30 6.07 -17.34
CA ALA A 98 -2.31 5.20 -17.98
C ALA A 98 -3.74 5.60 -17.61
N VAL A 99 -3.95 6.06 -16.36
CA VAL A 99 -5.23 6.58 -15.89
C VAL A 99 -5.54 7.93 -16.52
N ALA A 100 -4.56 8.85 -16.57
CA ALA A 100 -4.74 10.15 -17.23
C ALA A 100 -5.14 9.99 -18.71
N GLU A 101 -4.44 9.13 -19.44
CA GLU A 101 -4.68 8.88 -20.88
C GLU A 101 -5.99 8.12 -21.15
N SER A 102 -6.59 7.46 -20.16
CA SER A 102 -7.89 6.78 -20.31
C SER A 102 -9.08 7.73 -20.39
N GLY A 103 -8.92 8.98 -19.93
CA GLY A 103 -10.04 9.91 -19.70
C GLY A 103 -10.84 9.65 -18.41
N ARG A 104 -10.60 8.53 -17.72
CA ARG A 104 -11.30 8.12 -16.49
C ARG A 104 -10.64 8.62 -15.20
N ALA A 105 -9.80 9.65 -15.28
CA ALA A 105 -9.08 10.21 -14.12
C ALA A 105 -10.01 10.71 -12.99
N HIS A 106 -11.27 11.00 -13.29
CA HIS A 106 -12.29 11.42 -12.34
C HIS A 106 -13.12 10.25 -11.77
N GLU A 107 -12.96 9.04 -12.33
CA GLU A 107 -13.69 7.83 -11.94
C GLU A 107 -12.81 6.83 -11.20
N VAL A 108 -11.50 6.81 -11.50
CA VAL A 108 -10.54 5.86 -10.93
C VAL A 108 -9.61 6.55 -9.94
N ALA A 109 -9.79 6.24 -8.66
CA ALA A 109 -8.95 6.77 -7.59
C ALA A 109 -7.58 6.06 -7.53
N ILE A 110 -6.50 6.81 -7.32
CA ILE A 110 -5.16 6.23 -7.14
C ILE A 110 -4.77 6.32 -5.67
N TYR A 111 -4.37 5.19 -5.11
CA TYR A 111 -3.88 5.09 -3.75
C TYR A 111 -2.40 4.70 -3.79
N THR A 112 -1.57 5.44 -3.05
CA THR A 112 -0.19 5.00 -2.88
C THR A 112 -0.17 3.77 -1.98
N GLY A 113 0.52 2.74 -2.44
CA GLY A 113 0.97 1.62 -1.62
C GLY A 113 2.49 1.58 -1.52
N ASN A 114 3.19 2.64 -1.94
CA ASN A 114 4.64 2.76 -1.88
C ASN A 114 5.06 3.16 -0.47
N ASP A 115 5.30 2.17 0.39
CA ASP A 115 5.82 2.42 1.75
C ASP A 115 7.18 3.15 1.71
N ASP A 116 7.98 2.98 0.65
CA ASP A 116 9.23 3.71 0.45
C ASP A 116 9.07 5.21 0.15
N ASN A 117 7.88 5.67 -0.26
CA ASN A 117 7.69 7.03 -0.79
C ASN A 117 6.35 7.71 -0.37
N ILE A 118 5.80 7.33 0.79
CA ILE A 118 4.44 7.69 1.26
C ILE A 118 4.13 9.18 1.11
N LEU A 119 4.87 10.04 1.81
CA LEU A 119 4.52 11.46 1.89
C LEU A 119 4.76 12.20 0.57
N THR A 120 5.84 11.84 -0.14
CA THR A 120 6.15 12.38 -1.46
C THR A 120 5.03 12.06 -2.46
N ASP A 121 4.54 10.81 -2.49
CA ASP A 121 3.43 10.41 -3.36
C ASP A 121 2.16 11.19 -3.07
N LEU A 122 1.84 11.43 -1.80
CA LEU A 122 0.65 12.18 -1.38
C LEU A 122 0.75 13.68 -1.70
N LEU A 123 1.94 14.28 -1.59
CA LEU A 123 2.17 15.69 -1.89
C LEU A 123 2.22 15.97 -3.41
N THR A 124 2.70 15.01 -4.19
CA THR A 124 3.00 15.18 -5.62
C THR A 124 1.72 15.21 -6.47
N PRO A 125 1.43 16.32 -7.17
CA PRO A 125 0.51 16.30 -8.29
C PRO A 125 1.16 15.64 -9.52
N PHE A 126 0.39 14.85 -10.25
CA PHE A 126 0.81 14.23 -11.50
C PHE A 126 0.04 14.88 -12.65
N ASP A 127 0.74 15.61 -13.51
CA ASP A 127 0.16 16.30 -14.66
C ASP A 127 0.49 15.53 -15.96
N PHE A 128 -0.47 14.76 -16.45
CA PHE A 128 -0.33 13.95 -17.67
C PHE A 128 -1.57 14.10 -18.56
N ALA A 129 -1.37 14.14 -19.88
CA ALA A 129 -2.47 14.24 -20.85
C ALA A 129 -3.51 15.35 -20.55
N GLY A 130 -3.06 16.47 -19.96
CA GLY A 130 -3.95 17.58 -19.55
C GLY A 130 -4.80 17.30 -18.30
N GLN A 131 -4.62 16.15 -17.65
CA GLN A 131 -5.27 15.76 -16.40
C GLN A 131 -4.29 15.92 -15.24
N ARG A 132 -4.75 16.59 -14.17
CA ARG A 132 -4.02 16.70 -12.92
C ARG A 132 -4.54 15.70 -11.91
N ILE A 133 -3.77 14.65 -11.65
CA ILE A 133 -4.12 13.55 -10.75
C ILE A 133 -3.35 13.70 -9.44
N ARG A 134 -4.00 13.38 -8.33
CA ARG A 134 -3.36 13.23 -7.02
C ARG A 134 -3.70 11.87 -6.45
N MET A 135 -2.79 11.32 -5.66
CA MET A 135 -3.11 10.16 -4.83
C MET A 135 -4.23 10.55 -3.85
N ALA A 136 -5.33 9.79 -3.85
CA ALA A 136 -6.50 10.04 -2.98
C ALA A 136 -6.21 9.75 -1.50
N GLY A 137 -5.23 8.87 -1.25
CA GLY A 137 -4.78 8.44 0.06
C GLY A 137 -3.75 7.32 -0.06
N GLY A 138 -3.55 6.58 1.02
CA GLY A 138 -2.66 5.43 1.07
C GLY A 138 -3.38 4.16 1.51
N LEU A 139 -2.90 3.02 1.02
CA LEU A 139 -3.22 1.69 1.57
C LEU A 139 -1.89 0.98 1.81
N LEU A 140 -1.31 1.19 2.99
CA LEU A 140 0.12 1.03 3.27
C LEU A 140 0.34 0.07 4.42
N GLY A 141 1.44 -0.68 4.38
CA GLY A 141 1.81 -1.51 5.52
C GLY A 141 2.26 -0.66 6.71
N GLN A 142 2.97 0.44 6.46
CA GLN A 142 3.47 1.34 7.51
C GLN A 142 2.34 1.88 8.38
N TRP A 143 1.15 2.11 7.80
CA TRP A 143 0.00 2.66 8.52
C TRP A 143 -0.66 1.66 9.49
N ALA A 144 -0.22 0.41 9.50
CA ALA A 144 -0.56 -0.55 10.57
C ALA A 144 0.04 -0.13 11.92
N VAL A 145 1.09 0.71 11.91
CA VAL A 145 1.69 1.29 13.10
C VAL A 145 1.67 2.81 12.97
N TRP A 146 1.70 3.51 14.10
CA TRP A 146 1.70 4.98 14.11
C TRP A 146 0.49 5.60 13.40
N THR A 147 -0.63 4.88 13.41
CA THR A 147 -1.83 5.17 12.62
C THR A 147 -2.39 6.55 12.92
N LYS A 148 -2.38 7.00 14.19
CA LYS A 148 -2.87 8.34 14.55
C LYS A 148 -2.03 9.43 13.87
N THR A 149 -0.70 9.26 13.87
CA THR A 149 0.22 10.19 13.20
C THR A 149 0.02 10.14 11.69
N ALA A 150 -0.12 8.95 11.10
CA ALA A 150 -0.42 8.80 9.67
C ALA A 150 -1.71 9.53 9.25
N VAL A 151 -2.79 9.42 10.03
CA VAL A 151 -4.06 10.12 9.80
C VAL A 151 -3.87 11.64 9.87
N ALA A 152 -3.15 12.14 10.88
CA ALA A 152 -2.87 13.56 11.02
C ALA A 152 -2.04 14.11 9.84
N GLN A 153 -1.05 13.34 9.38
CA GLN A 153 -0.25 13.70 8.21
C GLN A 153 -1.08 13.73 6.93
N LEU A 154 -1.93 12.72 6.70
CA LEU A 154 -2.84 12.70 5.56
C LEU A 154 -3.78 13.90 5.56
N ALA A 155 -4.34 14.27 6.71
CA ALA A 155 -5.18 15.45 6.84
C ALA A 155 -4.43 16.74 6.49
N ARG A 156 -3.18 16.89 6.95
CA ARG A 156 -2.32 18.05 6.62
C ARG A 156 -1.98 18.11 5.13
N VAL A 157 -1.73 16.97 4.49
CA VAL A 157 -1.55 16.93 3.02
C VAL A 157 -2.82 17.40 2.32
N LYS A 158 -3.99 16.88 2.73
CA LYS A 158 -5.28 17.22 2.11
C LYS A 158 -5.68 18.68 2.30
N SER A 159 -5.23 19.34 3.36
CA SER A 159 -5.48 20.77 3.57
C SER A 159 -4.64 21.67 2.66
N ASN A 160 -3.71 21.11 1.85
CA ASN A 160 -2.71 21.85 1.05
C ASN A 160 -1.87 22.85 1.88
N CYS A 161 -1.75 22.62 3.20
CA CYS A 161 -0.96 23.45 4.10
C CYS A 161 0.36 22.76 4.44
N TYR A 162 1.23 22.66 3.43
CA TYR A 162 2.55 22.07 3.59
C TYR A 162 3.64 23.04 3.13
N ASN A 163 4.63 23.27 3.99
CA ASN A 163 5.90 23.81 3.55
C ASN A 163 6.63 22.69 2.79
N VAL A 164 6.98 22.93 1.53
CA VAL A 164 7.57 21.90 0.66
C VAL A 164 8.88 21.36 1.27
N SER A 165 9.73 22.22 1.81
CA SER A 165 11.01 21.80 2.38
C SER A 165 10.82 20.96 3.63
N GLU A 166 9.88 21.33 4.51
CA GLU A 166 9.55 20.53 5.70
C GLU A 166 8.94 19.18 5.31
N GLY A 167 8.06 19.17 4.30
CA GLY A 167 7.45 17.95 3.78
C GLY A 167 8.47 16.98 3.20
N LEU A 168 9.45 17.48 2.44
CA LEU A 168 10.53 16.65 1.90
C LEU A 168 11.46 16.14 3.00
N ALA A 169 11.75 16.95 4.02
CA ALA A 169 12.54 16.50 5.17
C ALA A 169 11.81 15.38 5.94
N LEU A 170 10.51 15.54 6.21
CA LEU A 170 9.70 14.52 6.86
C LEU A 170 9.58 13.26 5.99
N ALA A 171 9.42 13.41 4.67
CA ALA A 171 9.35 12.28 3.76
C ALA A 171 10.61 11.41 3.85
N SER A 172 11.80 12.01 3.87
CA SER A 172 13.06 11.29 4.04
C SER A 172 13.15 10.56 5.38
N GLN A 173 12.67 11.16 6.47
CA GLN A 173 12.63 10.52 7.79
C GLN A 173 11.66 9.33 7.81
N MET A 174 10.49 9.48 7.19
CA MET A 174 9.53 8.38 7.06
C MET A 174 10.09 7.24 6.23
N THR A 175 10.80 7.53 5.12
CA THR A 175 11.46 6.51 4.31
C THR A 175 12.56 5.77 5.09
N ASP A 176 13.38 6.46 5.89
CA ASP A 176 14.39 5.79 6.75
C ASP A 176 13.73 4.92 7.82
N ALA A 177 12.69 5.44 8.49
CA ALA A 177 11.92 4.66 9.45
C ALA A 177 11.29 3.40 8.82
N ASN A 178 10.74 3.53 7.62
CA ASN A 178 10.22 2.40 6.87
C ASN A 178 11.29 1.42 6.45
N ALA A 179 12.46 1.86 6.04
CA ALA A 179 13.56 0.96 5.66
C ALA A 179 13.95 0.02 6.82
N ALA A 180 13.93 0.52 8.06
CA ALA A 180 14.19 -0.29 9.24
C ALA A 180 13.03 -1.26 9.57
N ILE A 181 11.78 -0.77 9.57
CA ILE A 181 10.60 -1.58 9.90
C ILE A 181 10.37 -2.67 8.84
N PHE A 182 10.44 -2.30 7.57
CA PHE A 182 10.19 -3.19 6.44
C PHE A 182 11.42 -3.97 6.00
N ASP A 183 12.55 -3.87 6.71
CA ASP A 183 13.74 -4.66 6.41
C ASP A 183 14.26 -4.49 4.97
N ALA A 184 14.30 -3.25 4.48
CA ALA A 184 14.69 -2.96 3.10
C ALA A 184 16.11 -3.46 2.78
N ALA A 185 17.02 -3.42 3.77
CA ALA A 185 18.39 -3.91 3.64
C ALA A 185 18.46 -5.42 3.34
N ASN A 186 17.49 -6.20 3.80
CA ASN A 186 17.40 -7.65 3.59
C ASN A 186 16.25 -8.03 2.64
N GLN A 187 15.93 -7.15 1.68
CA GLN A 187 14.94 -7.42 0.64
C GLN A 187 13.55 -7.73 1.20
N PHE A 188 13.14 -6.98 2.22
CA PHE A 188 11.80 -7.04 2.81
C PHE A 188 11.44 -8.33 3.56
N ARG A 189 12.43 -9.20 3.83
CA ARG A 189 12.23 -10.48 4.52
C ARG A 189 11.59 -10.32 5.91
N GLY A 190 12.01 -9.30 6.66
CA GLY A 190 11.50 -9.01 7.99
C GLY A 190 10.33 -8.03 8.03
N SER A 191 9.59 -7.82 6.93
CA SER A 191 8.54 -6.78 6.87
C SER A 191 7.42 -6.99 7.89
N ILE A 192 6.79 -8.17 7.89
CA ILE A 192 5.71 -8.49 8.81
C ILE A 192 6.20 -8.54 10.27
N PRO A 193 7.29 -9.26 10.61
CA PRO A 193 7.76 -9.29 11.99
C PRO A 193 8.28 -7.92 12.47
N GLY A 194 8.74 -7.05 11.58
CA GLY A 194 9.12 -5.68 11.90
C GLY A 194 7.92 -4.80 12.30
N ILE A 195 6.81 -4.89 11.57
CA ILE A 195 5.54 -4.27 11.97
C ILE A 195 5.08 -4.85 13.31
N HIS A 196 5.10 -6.18 13.45
CA HIS A 196 4.69 -6.81 14.69
C HIS A 196 5.58 -6.42 15.87
N GLU A 197 6.87 -6.11 15.66
CA GLU A 197 7.76 -5.63 16.73
C GLU A 197 7.27 -4.31 17.30
N ILE A 198 6.91 -3.34 16.45
CA ILE A 198 6.36 -2.07 16.90
C ILE A 198 5.03 -2.30 17.64
N LEU A 199 4.13 -3.10 17.09
CA LEU A 199 2.85 -3.41 17.74
C LEU A 199 3.03 -4.13 19.09
N ARG A 200 4.05 -5.00 19.20
CA ARG A 200 4.43 -5.67 20.45
C ARG A 200 4.98 -4.69 21.47
N GLN A 201 5.84 -3.75 21.05
CA GLN A 201 6.35 -2.68 21.91
C GLN A 201 5.22 -1.76 22.40
N GLN A 202 4.20 -1.52 21.57
CA GLN A 202 2.99 -0.78 21.92
C GLN A 202 2.00 -1.58 22.81
N GLY A 203 2.20 -2.88 22.97
CA GLY A 203 1.34 -3.77 23.76
C GLY A 203 0.09 -4.28 23.03
N LEU A 204 -0.07 -3.98 21.74
CA LEU A 204 -1.19 -4.44 20.92
C LEU A 204 -1.05 -5.90 20.48
N LEU A 205 0.18 -6.41 20.41
CA LEU A 205 0.48 -7.81 20.17
C LEU A 205 1.31 -8.40 21.33
N LEU A 206 1.09 -9.67 21.64
CA LEU A 206 1.85 -10.39 22.66
C LEU A 206 3.25 -10.82 22.19
N GLY A 207 3.47 -10.85 20.87
CA GLY A 207 4.72 -11.29 20.26
C GLY A 207 4.75 -10.94 18.78
N ARG A 208 5.86 -11.30 18.12
CA ARG A 208 6.08 -11.02 16.70
C ARG A 208 5.70 -12.15 15.75
N TRP A 209 4.94 -13.13 16.22
CA TRP A 209 4.72 -14.37 15.49
C TRP A 209 3.99 -14.12 14.17
N CYS A 210 4.47 -14.80 13.13
CA CYS A 210 3.87 -14.80 11.80
C CYS A 210 3.21 -16.17 11.55
N LEU A 211 2.36 -16.25 10.52
CA LEU A 211 1.76 -17.53 10.10
C LEU A 211 2.82 -18.50 9.58
N ASP A 212 3.81 -17.99 8.84
CA ASP A 212 5.04 -18.73 8.55
C ASP A 212 5.99 -18.60 9.76
N PRO A 213 6.30 -19.70 10.47
CA PRO A 213 7.19 -19.65 11.63
C PRO A 213 8.65 -19.32 11.28
N HIS A 214 9.01 -19.33 9.99
CA HIS A 214 10.34 -18.93 9.52
C HIS A 214 10.44 -17.44 9.19
N GLU A 215 9.33 -16.71 9.21
CA GLU A 215 9.31 -15.27 9.00
C GLU A 215 9.63 -14.54 10.32
N GLU A 216 10.92 -14.27 10.52
CA GLU A 216 11.47 -13.58 11.70
C GLU A 216 12.17 -12.28 11.31
N LEU A 217 12.54 -11.47 12.31
CA LEU A 217 13.41 -10.31 12.08
C LEU A 217 14.75 -10.75 11.51
N SER A 218 15.25 -10.01 10.52
CA SER A 218 16.61 -10.23 10.02
C SER A 218 17.66 -9.82 11.07
N PRO A 219 18.88 -10.38 11.02
CA PRO A 219 19.98 -9.94 11.87
C PRO A 219 20.21 -8.43 11.75
N GLY A 220 20.26 -7.73 12.88
CA GLY A 220 20.44 -6.27 12.94
C GLY A 220 19.16 -5.43 12.77
N GLN A 221 18.03 -6.05 12.38
CA GLN A 221 16.81 -5.29 12.12
C GLN A 221 16.21 -4.69 13.40
N LEU A 222 16.27 -5.40 14.53
CA LEU A 222 15.76 -4.90 15.81
C LEU A 222 16.51 -3.63 16.22
N GLU A 223 17.84 -3.63 16.09
CA GLU A 223 18.70 -2.50 16.41
C GLU A 223 18.39 -1.29 15.50
N GLU A 224 18.12 -1.53 14.21
CA GLU A 224 17.70 -0.49 13.28
C GLU A 224 16.31 0.06 13.61
N ILE A 225 15.35 -0.79 14.01
CA ILE A 225 14.03 -0.37 14.50
C ILE A 225 14.20 0.54 15.73
N GLU A 226 15.01 0.13 16.71
CA GLU A 226 15.29 0.94 17.91
C GLU A 226 15.98 2.26 17.56
N ARG A 227 16.89 2.25 16.56
CA ARG A 227 17.55 3.46 16.06
C ARG A 227 16.52 4.44 15.52
N VAL A 228 15.66 4.04 14.57
CA VAL A 228 14.71 4.96 13.94
C VAL A 228 13.65 5.45 14.94
N CYS A 229 13.27 4.62 15.92
CA CYS A 229 12.36 5.06 16.97
C CYS A 229 12.98 6.16 17.84
N ARG A 230 14.28 6.08 18.14
CA ARG A 230 14.99 7.16 18.86
C ARG A 230 15.23 8.39 17.98
N SER A 231 15.54 8.19 16.70
CA SER A 231 15.84 9.29 15.77
C SER A 231 14.61 10.11 15.40
N TYR A 232 13.44 9.48 15.32
CA TYR A 232 12.19 10.09 14.83
C TYR A 232 11.02 9.91 15.81
N PRO A 233 11.12 10.44 17.05
CA PRO A 233 10.08 10.28 18.06
C PRO A 233 8.74 10.92 17.65
N THR A 234 8.75 11.88 16.74
CA THR A 234 7.55 12.57 16.24
C THR A 234 6.74 11.75 15.23
N LEU A 235 7.30 10.66 14.69
CA LEU A 235 6.57 9.74 13.82
C LEU A 235 5.68 8.78 14.61
N GLN A 236 6.10 8.44 15.83
CA GLN A 236 5.41 7.48 16.71
C GLN A 236 4.14 8.07 17.33
N ASP A 237 3.19 7.19 17.66
CA ASP A 237 1.99 7.51 18.44
C ASP A 237 1.87 6.67 19.74
N ASP A 238 2.98 6.10 20.22
CA ASP A 238 3.00 5.17 21.35
C ASP A 238 2.36 5.70 22.61
N ALA A 239 2.49 7.01 22.89
CA ALA A 239 1.85 7.63 24.04
C ALA A 239 0.31 7.59 23.94
N PHE A 240 -0.23 7.80 22.74
CA PHE A 240 -1.65 7.70 22.46
C PHE A 240 -2.13 6.24 22.56
N VAL A 241 -1.38 5.29 22.00
CA VAL A 241 -1.73 3.87 22.11
C VAL A 241 -1.75 3.41 23.56
N ARG A 242 -0.73 3.77 24.36
CA ARG A 242 -0.68 3.41 25.79
C ARG A 242 -1.85 3.97 26.60
N GLU A 243 -2.35 5.16 26.27
CA GLU A 243 -3.49 5.78 26.97
C GLU A 243 -4.80 4.99 26.77
N HIS A 244 -4.95 4.31 25.63
CA HIS A 244 -6.19 3.64 25.24
C HIS A 244 -6.12 2.11 25.23
N LEU A 245 -4.96 1.51 25.56
CA LEU A 245 -4.73 0.08 25.43
C LEU A 245 -5.74 -0.76 26.24
N ASP A 246 -6.02 -0.36 27.48
CA ASP A 246 -6.98 -1.03 28.38
C ASP A 246 -8.44 -0.93 27.90
N GLU A 247 -8.75 0.06 27.07
CA GLU A 247 -10.08 0.23 26.47
C GLU A 247 -10.26 -0.71 25.28
N TRP A 248 -9.26 -0.78 24.39
CA TRP A 248 -9.32 -1.53 23.14
C TRP A 248 -9.19 -3.05 23.31
N LEU A 249 -8.48 -3.52 24.34
CA LEU A 249 -8.22 -4.95 24.56
C LEU A 249 -9.23 -5.62 25.53
N ARG A 250 -10.38 -4.99 25.77
CA ARG A 250 -11.47 -5.58 26.57
C ARG A 250 -12.34 -6.55 25.79
#